data_AF-A0A7C7E708-F1
#
_entry.id   AF-A0A7C7E708-F1
#
_cell.length_a   1.000
_cell.length_b   1.000
_cell.length_c   1.000
_cell.angle_alpha   90.00
_cell.angle_beta   90.00
_cell.angle_gamma   90.00
#
_symmetry.space_group_name_H-M   'P 1'
#
loop_
_entity.id
_entity.type
_entity.pdbx_description
1 polymer ?
#
loop_
_entity_poly.entity_id
_entity_poly.type
_entity_poly.pdbx_seq_one_letter_code
_entity_poly.pdbx_strand_id
1 'polypeptide(L)'
;MINPINSDYNIQMKMAVDKAKVTETESFEEMLKKAAKEKDKEKLREACRDLESIFLNIMFKSMRNTVEKSGLIEESFAQNVYEDMLYEKYAEEASKGKGLGLGEMLYQQLVRNLNNEEEV
;
A
#
# COMPACT_ATOMS: atom_id res chain seq x y z
N MET A 1 7.43 -1.01 43.82
CA MET A 1 7.49 0.30 43.13
C MET A 1 7.32 0.03 41.65
N ILE A 2 6.22 0.48 41.03
CA ILE A 2 5.95 0.29 39.60
C ILE A 2 6.75 1.35 38.84
N ASN A 3 7.61 0.94 37.93
CA ASN A 3 8.52 1.81 37.19
C ASN A 3 7.76 2.54 36.06
N PRO A 4 7.53 3.87 36.15
CA PRO A 4 6.63 4.59 35.24
C PRO A 4 7.24 4.82 33.84
N ILE A 5 8.55 4.62 33.66
CA ILE A 5 9.26 4.93 32.41
C ILE A 5 8.87 3.98 31.26
N ASN A 6 8.48 2.74 31.56
CA ASN A 6 8.20 1.73 30.52
C ASN A 6 6.79 1.84 29.91
N SER A 7 5.90 2.63 30.51
CA SER A 7 4.53 2.83 30.02
C SER A 7 4.49 3.83 28.87
N ASP A 8 5.24 4.92 28.96
CA ASP A 8 5.21 6.01 27.98
C ASP A 8 5.80 5.62 26.62
N TYR A 9 6.84 4.78 26.58
CA TYR A 9 7.41 4.29 25.32
C TYR A 9 6.41 3.42 24.54
N ASN A 10 5.68 2.55 25.22
CA ASN A 10 4.66 1.70 24.60
C ASN A 10 3.46 2.52 24.12
N ILE A 11 3.09 3.57 24.86
CA ILE A 11 2.02 4.50 24.46
C ILE A 11 2.43 5.30 23.23
N GLN A 12 3.65 5.84 23.18
CA GLN A 12 4.14 6.59 22.01
C GLN A 12 4.29 5.71 20.77
N MET A 13 4.78 4.47 20.92
CA MET A 13 4.84 3.50 19.82
C MET A 13 3.43 3.15 19.33
N LYS A 14 2.49 2.88 20.25
CA LYS A 14 1.09 2.60 19.91
C LYS A 14 0.45 3.80 19.20
N MET A 15 0.67 5.02 19.67
CA MET A 15 0.17 6.23 19.03
C MET A 15 0.81 6.48 17.65
N ALA A 16 2.08 6.15 17.46
CA ALA A 16 2.74 6.24 16.15
C ALA A 16 2.21 5.18 15.18
N VAL A 17 1.96 3.96 15.64
CA VAL A 17 1.34 2.87 14.87
C VAL A 17 -0.13 3.18 14.56
N ASP A 18 -0.87 3.72 15.52
CA ASP A 18 -2.26 4.17 15.34
C ASP A 18 -2.31 5.38 14.41
N LYS A 19 -1.37 6.33 14.49
CA LYS A 19 -1.27 7.48 13.57
C LYS A 19 -0.85 7.06 12.16
N ALA A 20 0.00 6.05 12.02
CA ALA A 20 0.32 5.43 10.74
C ALA A 20 -0.89 4.69 10.14
N LYS A 21 -1.76 4.09 10.98
CA LYS A 21 -3.06 3.53 10.56
C LYS A 21 -4.14 4.58 10.28
N VAL A 22 -4.05 5.77 10.89
CA VAL A 22 -5.03 6.88 10.79
C VAL A 22 -4.68 7.88 9.68
N THR A 23 -3.58 7.65 8.94
CA THR A 23 -3.30 8.45 7.74
C THR A 23 -4.24 7.98 6.61
N GLU A 24 -5.39 8.64 6.53
CA GLU A 24 -6.33 8.71 5.40
C GLU A 24 -6.41 7.48 4.50
N THR A 25 -7.05 6.42 4.97
CA THR A 25 -7.68 5.48 4.05
C THR A 25 -9.11 5.98 3.79
N GLU A 26 -9.27 7.04 2.95
CA GLU A 26 -10.49 7.09 2.14
C GLU A 26 -10.55 5.72 1.47
N SER A 27 -11.68 5.02 1.56
CA SER A 27 -11.81 3.72 0.90
C SER A 27 -11.42 3.91 -0.56
N PHE A 28 -10.66 2.98 -1.15
CA PHE A 28 -10.30 3.04 -2.57
C PHE A 28 -11.55 3.30 -3.46
N GLU A 29 -12.69 2.76 -3.05
CA GLU A 29 -13.98 3.02 -3.68
C GLU A 29 -14.42 4.49 -3.58
N GLU A 30 -14.20 5.15 -2.45
CA GLU A 30 -14.49 6.57 -2.24
C GLU A 30 -13.58 7.46 -3.07
N MET A 31 -12.27 7.16 -3.10
CA MET A 31 -11.30 7.87 -3.94
C MET A 31 -11.66 7.76 -5.42
N LEU A 32 -12.01 6.55 -5.88
CA LEU A 32 -12.47 6.32 -7.25
C LEU A 32 -13.76 7.09 -7.56
N LYS A 33 -14.78 7.00 -6.71
CA LYS A 33 -16.06 7.71 -6.91
C LYS A 33 -15.87 9.22 -6.94
N LYS A 34 -15.02 9.76 -6.07
CA LYS A 34 -14.69 11.17 -5.99
C LYS A 34 -13.93 11.63 -7.22
N ALA A 35 -12.88 10.90 -7.64
CA ALA A 35 -12.11 11.21 -8.85
C ALA A 35 -12.98 11.11 -10.12
N ALA A 36 -13.87 10.12 -10.21
CA ALA A 36 -14.85 9.99 -11.28
C ALA A 36 -15.81 11.19 -11.33
N LYS A 37 -16.36 11.59 -10.17
CA LYS A 37 -17.29 12.72 -10.05
C LYS A 37 -16.61 14.07 -10.33
N GLU A 38 -15.38 14.26 -9.84
CA GLU A 38 -14.59 15.47 -10.02
C GLU A 38 -13.92 15.54 -11.40
N LYS A 39 -14.00 14.48 -12.21
CA LYS A 39 -13.27 14.30 -13.48
C LYS A 39 -11.77 14.52 -13.34
N ASP A 40 -11.25 14.25 -12.15
CA ASP A 40 -9.84 14.45 -11.82
C ASP A 40 -9.05 13.23 -12.29
N LYS A 41 -8.63 13.29 -13.56
CA LYS A 41 -7.91 12.22 -14.24
C LYS A 41 -6.57 11.90 -13.58
N GLU A 42 -5.92 12.88 -12.95
CA GLU A 42 -4.64 12.66 -12.28
C GLU A 42 -4.84 11.91 -10.96
N LYS A 43 -5.81 12.30 -10.13
CA LYS A 43 -6.16 11.54 -8.91
C LYS A 43 -6.62 10.12 -9.22
N LEU A 44 -7.37 9.93 -10.31
CA LEU A 44 -7.80 8.61 -10.75
C LEU A 44 -6.60 7.72 -11.12
N ARG A 45 -5.62 8.29 -11.82
CA ARG A 45 -4.38 7.63 -12.22
C ARG A 45 -3.51 7.29 -11.01
N GLU A 46 -3.39 8.20 -10.04
CA GLU A 46 -2.69 7.99 -8.78
C GLU A 46 -3.32 6.84 -7.97
N ALA A 47 -4.64 6.84 -7.79
CA ALA A 47 -5.34 5.75 -7.09
C ALA A 47 -5.12 4.38 -7.78
N CYS A 48 -5.10 4.34 -9.12
CA CYS A 48 -4.78 3.12 -9.86
C CYS A 48 -3.32 2.66 -9.66
N ARG A 49 -2.39 3.61 -9.52
CA ARG A 49 -0.98 3.32 -9.22
C ARG A 49 -0.81 2.78 -7.81
N ASP A 50 -1.53 3.33 -6.84
CA ASP A 50 -1.52 2.85 -5.45
C ASP A 50 -2.07 1.42 -5.35
N LEU A 51 -3.09 1.08 -6.14
CA LEU A 51 -3.56 -0.30 -6.25
C LEU A 51 -2.47 -1.23 -6.81
N GLU A 52 -1.74 -0.79 -7.84
CA GLU A 52 -0.62 -1.56 -8.39
C GLU A 52 0.50 -1.76 -7.34
N SER A 53 0.78 -0.76 -6.51
CA SER A 53 1.69 -0.90 -5.36
C SER A 53 1.24 -2.00 -4.39
N ILE A 54 -0.05 -2.04 -4.03
CA ILE A 54 -0.58 -3.11 -3.17
C ILE A 54 -0.38 -4.49 -3.80
N PHE A 55 -0.67 -4.60 -5.10
CA PHE A 55 -0.47 -5.85 -5.84
C PHE A 55 1.01 -6.28 -5.87
N LEU A 56 1.92 -5.34 -6.15
CA LEU A 56 3.36 -5.57 -6.13
C LEU A 56 3.84 -6.03 -4.75
N ASN A 57 3.32 -5.45 -3.67
CA ASN A 57 3.65 -5.86 -2.31
C ASN A 57 3.23 -7.32 -2.04
N ILE A 58 2.00 -7.70 -2.44
CA ILE A 58 1.53 -9.09 -2.34
C ILE A 58 2.44 -10.03 -3.15
N MET A 59 2.83 -9.61 -4.35
CA MET A 59 3.70 -10.39 -5.23
C MET A 59 5.09 -10.57 -4.63
N PHE A 60 5.72 -9.52 -4.13
CA PHE A 60 7.03 -9.59 -3.46
C PHE A 60 6.99 -10.45 -2.21
N LYS A 61 5.96 -10.30 -1.36
CA LYS A 61 5.80 -11.16 -0.18
C LYS A 61 5.59 -12.62 -0.57
N SER A 62 4.85 -12.88 -1.65
CA SER A 62 4.64 -14.22 -2.17
C SER A 62 5.95 -14.82 -2.70
N MET A 63 6.79 -14.05 -3.40
CA MET A 63 8.14 -14.46 -3.81
C MET A 63 9.06 -14.73 -2.61
N ARG A 64 9.01 -13.90 -1.57
CA ARG A 64 9.78 -14.13 -0.33
C ARG A 64 9.41 -15.47 0.30
N ASN A 65 8.11 -15.79 0.33
CA ASN A 65 7.61 -17.02 0.93
C ASN A 65 8.04 -18.29 0.18
N THR A 66 8.52 -18.19 -1.07
CA THR A 66 9.05 -19.36 -1.80
C THR A 66 10.51 -19.67 -1.48
N VAL A 67 11.22 -18.77 -0.77
CA VAL A 67 12.61 -18.99 -0.37
C VAL A 67 12.65 -19.80 0.92
N GLU A 68 13.26 -20.99 0.86
CA GLU A 68 13.49 -21.83 2.04
C GLU A 68 14.41 -21.12 3.02
N LYS A 69 13.98 -21.02 4.28
CA LYS A 69 14.77 -20.41 5.35
C LYS A 69 15.78 -21.44 5.85
N SER A 70 17.07 -21.13 5.72
CA SER A 70 18.13 -22.01 6.23
C SER A 70 18.09 -22.03 7.77
N GLY A 71 18.13 -23.21 8.38
CA GLY A 71 18.13 -23.37 9.85
C GLY A 71 19.41 -22.89 10.57
N LEU A 72 20.36 -22.26 9.86
CA LEU A 72 21.59 -21.72 10.45
C LEU A 72 21.41 -20.32 11.05
N ILE A 73 20.42 -19.56 10.58
CA ILE A 73 20.09 -18.23 11.08
C ILE A 73 18.62 -18.24 11.48
N GLU A 74 18.35 -18.10 12.78
CA GLU A 74 16.98 -17.98 13.26
C GLU A 74 16.36 -16.65 12.83
N GLU A 75 15.11 -16.71 12.40
CA GLU A 75 14.38 -15.54 11.96
C GLU A 75 13.90 -14.74 13.17
N SER A 76 14.27 -13.47 13.25
CA SER A 76 13.84 -12.61 14.35
C SER A 76 12.52 -11.88 14.03
N PHE A 77 11.73 -11.59 15.06
CA PHE A 77 10.52 -10.76 14.92
C PHE A 77 10.84 -9.38 14.32
N ALA A 78 11.92 -8.75 14.79
CA ALA A 78 12.35 -7.45 14.29
C ALA A 78 12.74 -7.49 12.80
N GLN A 79 13.39 -8.56 12.36
CA GLN A 79 13.71 -8.77 10.95
C GLN A 79 12.45 -8.92 10.10
N ASN A 80 11.48 -9.73 10.53
CA ASN A 80 10.22 -9.89 9.79
C ASN A 80 9.48 -8.55 9.62
N VAL A 81 9.39 -7.74 10.68
CA VAL A 81 8.76 -6.42 10.61
C VAL A 81 9.54 -5.47 9.68
N TYR A 82 10.87 -5.47 9.76
CA TYR A 82 11.69 -4.67 8.86
C TYR A 82 11.50 -5.06 7.40
N GLU A 83 11.52 -6.36 7.11
CA GLU A 83 11.33 -6.87 5.75
C GLU A 83 9.93 -6.56 5.21
N ASP A 84 8.89 -6.65 6.04
CA ASP A 84 7.53 -6.25 5.66
C ASP A 84 7.48 -4.78 5.21
N MET A 85 8.09 -3.87 5.97
CA MET A 85 8.18 -2.44 5.61
C MET A 85 9.06 -2.23 4.36
N LEU A 86 10.12 -3.02 4.21
CA LEU A 86 11.01 -2.95 3.06
C LEU A 86 10.27 -3.30 1.77
N TYR A 87 9.52 -4.40 1.76
CA TYR A 87 8.74 -4.82 0.58
C TYR A 87 7.61 -3.85 0.26
N GLU A 88 7.00 -3.23 1.27
CA GLU A 88 6.02 -2.16 1.06
C GLU A 88 6.66 -0.96 0.34
N LYS A 89 7.86 -0.52 0.75
CA LYS A 89 8.57 0.58 0.10
C LYS A 89 9.07 0.22 -1.30
N TYR A 90 9.51 -1.01 -1.52
CA TYR A 90 9.85 -1.49 -2.85
C TYR A 90 8.66 -1.50 -3.78
N ALA A 91 7.49 -1.93 -3.31
CA ALA A 91 6.27 -1.93 -4.08
C ALA A 91 5.80 -0.51 -4.43
N GLU A 92 5.87 0.40 -3.46
CA GLU A 92 5.58 1.82 -3.66
C GLU A 92 6.47 2.39 -4.76
N GLU A 93 7.79 2.23 -4.65
CA GLU A 93 8.74 2.80 -5.61
C GLU A 93 8.65 2.14 -6.99
N ALA A 94 8.50 0.82 -7.05
CA ALA A 94 8.31 0.09 -8.30
C ALA A 94 7.04 0.53 -9.04
N SER A 95 5.97 0.85 -8.31
CA SER A 95 4.72 1.38 -8.90
C SER A 95 4.88 2.79 -9.47
N LYS A 96 5.79 3.63 -8.94
CA LYS A 96 6.04 4.99 -9.47
C LYS A 96 6.71 4.99 -10.84
N GLY A 97 7.53 3.97 -11.08
CA GLY A 97 8.19 3.74 -12.36
C GLY A 97 7.24 3.14 -13.40
N LYS A 98 7.78 2.26 -14.26
CA LYS A 98 6.96 1.55 -15.26
C LYS A 98 6.02 0.51 -14.62
N GLY A 99 6.35 0.02 -13.42
CA GLY A 99 5.61 -1.05 -12.76
C GLY A 99 5.47 -2.30 -13.63
N LEU A 100 4.35 -3.00 -13.45
CA LEU A 100 3.87 -4.06 -14.35
C LEU A 100 2.93 -3.49 -15.42
N GLY A 101 2.46 -2.25 -15.25
CA GLY A 101 1.49 -1.59 -16.12
C GLY A 101 0.04 -1.89 -15.76
N LEU A 102 -0.21 -2.54 -14.60
CA LEU A 102 -1.56 -2.89 -14.19
C LEU A 102 -2.37 -1.65 -13.79
N GLY A 103 -1.75 -0.69 -13.10
CA GLY A 103 -2.40 0.57 -12.74
C GLY A 103 -2.78 1.37 -13.99
N GLU A 104 -1.90 1.37 -15.01
CA GLU A 104 -2.20 1.99 -16.31
C GLU A 104 -3.38 1.33 -16.99
N MET A 105 -3.40 -0.01 -17.07
CA MET A 105 -4.49 -0.75 -17.70
C MET A 105 -5.83 -0.45 -17.02
N LEU A 106 -5.85 -0.42 -15.69
CA LEU A 106 -7.05 -0.09 -14.91
C LEU A 106 -7.52 1.34 -15.15
N TYR A 107 -6.59 2.30 -15.13
CA TYR A 107 -6.88 3.69 -15.45
C TYR A 107 -7.53 3.84 -16.82
N GLN A 108 -6.97 3.20 -17.85
CA GLN A 108 -7.52 3.26 -19.21
C GLN A 108 -8.93 2.66 -19.30
N GLN A 109 -9.18 1.55 -18.60
CA GLN A 109 -10.53 0.95 -18.53
C GLN A 109 -11.53 1.87 -17.83
N LEU A 110 -11.14 2.48 -16.71
CA LEU A 110 -12.01 3.37 -15.95
C LEU A 110 -12.35 4.62 -16.75
N VAL A 111 -11.36 5.27 -17.37
CA VAL A 111 -11.58 6.45 -18.22
C VAL A 111 -12.50 6.11 -19.40
N ARG A 112 -12.30 4.95 -20.04
CA ARG A 112 -13.18 4.49 -21.13
C ARG A 112 -14.62 4.34 -20.65
N ASN A 113 -14.84 3.72 -19.49
CA ASN A 113 -16.19 3.51 -18.95
C ASN A 113 -16.87 4.83 -18.57
N LEU A 114 -16.13 5.76 -17.94
CA LEU A 114 -16.66 7.08 -17.59
C LEU A 114 -17.08 7.89 -18.83
N ASN A 115 -16.34 7.81 -19.93
CA ASN A 115 -16.72 8.49 -21.17
C ASN A 115 -17.96 7.85 -21.83
N ASN A 116 -18.13 6.52 -21.73
CA ASN A 116 -19.29 5.82 -22.31
C ASN A 116 -20.60 6.15 -21.57
N GLU A 117 -20.55 6.47 -20.27
CA GLU A 117 -21.71 6.92 -19.49
C GLU A 117 -22.17 8.35 -19.87
N GLU A 118 -21.34 9.13 -20.58
CA GLU A 118 -21.69 10.48 -21.04
C GLU A 118 -22.40 10.52 -22.40
N GLU A 119 -22.35 9.45 -23.18
CA GLU A 119 -22.98 9.35 -24.51
C GLU A 119 -24.40 8.73 -24.50
N VAL A 120 -24.91 8.35 -23.31
CA VAL A 120 -26.25 7.71 -23.13
C VAL A 120 -27.22 8.63 -22.40
#